data_AF-A0A1X9VMV1-F1
#
_entry.id   AF-A0A1X9VMV1-F1
#
_cell.length_a   1.000
_cell.length_b   1.000
_cell.length_c   1.000
_cell.angle_alpha   90.00
_cell.angle_beta   90.00
_cell.angle_gamma   90.00
#
_symmetry.space_group_name_H-M   'P 1'
#
loop_
_entity.id
_entity.type
_entity.pdbx_description
1 polymer ?
#
loop_
_entity_poly.entity_id
_entity_poly.type
_entity_poly.pdbx_seq_one_letter_code
_entity_poly.pdbx_strand_id
1 'polypeptide(L)'
;FKLAEVAHLKEKIEKMFNGDHINKTENRSVLHVALRASRDHVINSDSKNVVPEVWEVLDKINKFSERVRSGAWVGATGKPLTDVVAIGIGGSFLGPLFVHTALQTEPDAAEACKGRRLRFLANVDPIDVARSLDGLSQETTLVVIVSKTFTTAETMLNARTVRSWITSVLGPDAVSKHMVAVSTNLKLVKEFGIDPENAFAFWDWVGGRYSVCSAVGILPLSLQYGFSVANKFLQGAQS
;
A
#
# COMPACT_ATOMS: atom_id res chain seq x y z
N PHE A 1 24.01 26.44 10.38
CA PHE A 1 22.99 26.33 11.43
C PHE A 1 22.23 27.63 11.70
N LYS A 2 22.88 28.81 11.72
CA LYS A 2 22.23 30.11 11.96
C LYS A 2 20.93 30.38 11.18
N LEU A 3 20.87 30.04 9.88
CA LEU A 3 19.64 30.20 9.09
C LEU A 3 18.50 29.29 9.59
N ALA A 4 18.80 28.07 10.03
CA ALA A 4 17.80 27.12 10.53
C ALA A 4 17.22 27.57 11.87
N GLU A 5 18.05 28.17 12.73
CA GLU A 5 17.62 28.80 13.99
C GLU A 5 16.70 29.98 13.73
N VAL A 6 17.11 30.93 12.86
CA VAL A 6 16.29 32.09 12.48
C VAL A 6 14.97 31.67 11.81
N ALA A 7 14.97 30.54 11.09
CA ALA A 7 13.78 30.00 10.45
C ALA A 7 12.89 29.16 11.40
N HIS A 8 13.29 28.98 12.66
CA HIS A 8 12.61 28.14 13.65
C HIS A 8 12.37 26.71 13.16
N LEU A 9 13.40 26.10 12.55
CA LEU A 9 13.28 24.78 11.94
C LEU A 9 12.95 23.71 12.98
N LYS A 10 13.61 23.74 14.15
CA LYS A 10 13.44 22.73 15.19
C LYS A 10 12.02 22.75 15.74
N GLU A 11 11.51 23.94 16.02
CA GLU A 11 10.15 24.14 16.52
C GLU A 11 9.11 23.68 15.50
N LYS A 12 9.33 23.91 14.20
CA LYS A 12 8.44 23.40 13.14
C LYS A 12 8.46 21.88 13.03
N ILE A 13 9.62 21.25 13.23
CA ILE A 13 9.75 19.79 13.29
C ILE A 13 9.00 19.26 14.51
N GLU A 14 9.20 19.83 15.69
CA GLU A 14 8.50 19.43 16.92
C GLU A 14 6.99 19.53 16.76
N LYS A 15 6.47 20.62 16.16
CA LYS A 15 5.05 20.74 15.82
C LYS A 15 4.55 19.62 14.91
N MET A 16 5.34 19.22 13.91
CA MET A 16 5.00 18.07 13.06
C MET A 16 4.90 16.78 13.88
N PHE A 17 5.90 16.49 14.71
CA PHE A 17 5.97 15.26 15.52
C PHE A 17 4.90 15.21 16.62
N ASN A 18 4.48 16.37 17.14
CA ASN A 18 3.39 16.48 18.11
C ASN A 18 1.99 16.35 17.47
N GLY A 19 1.92 16.33 16.14
CA GLY A 19 0.66 16.22 15.39
C GLY A 19 -0.12 17.51 15.28
N ASP A 20 0.53 18.67 15.46
CA ASP A 20 -0.09 19.97 15.18
C ASP A 20 -0.54 20.06 13.72
N HIS A 21 -1.57 20.87 13.48
CA HIS A 21 -2.12 21.11 12.15
C HIS A 21 -1.21 22.06 11.33
N ILE A 22 -0.05 21.53 10.93
CA ILE A 22 0.94 22.30 10.17
C ILE A 22 0.60 22.41 8.68
N ASN A 23 -0.27 21.52 8.16
CA ASN A 23 -0.87 21.69 6.84
C ASN A 23 -2.02 22.71 6.95
N LYS A 24 -1.66 23.99 6.89
CA LYS A 24 -2.58 25.10 7.19
C LYS A 24 -3.74 25.23 6.21
N THR A 25 -3.51 24.94 4.92
CA THR A 25 -4.53 25.11 3.89
C THR A 25 -5.64 24.07 3.96
N GLU A 26 -5.31 22.86 4.44
CA GLU A 26 -6.29 21.78 4.63
C GLU A 26 -6.68 21.57 6.10
N ASN A 27 -6.06 22.32 7.01
CA ASN A 27 -6.20 22.17 8.47
C ASN A 27 -6.02 20.73 8.95
N ARG A 28 -4.86 20.12 8.65
CA ARG A 28 -4.54 18.73 9.00
C ARG A 28 -3.17 18.56 9.65
N SER A 29 -3.04 17.53 10.48
CA SER A 29 -1.75 17.01 10.93
C SER A 29 -0.94 16.40 9.77
N VAL A 30 0.38 16.27 9.95
CA VAL A 30 1.30 15.64 8.99
C VAL A 30 2.11 14.57 9.72
N LEU A 31 1.59 13.34 9.76
CA LEU A 31 2.04 12.31 10.72
C LEU A 31 2.60 11.03 10.07
N HIS A 32 3.15 11.13 8.87
CA HIS A 32 3.82 9.99 8.20
C HIS A 32 4.94 9.32 9.05
N VAL A 33 5.46 10.00 10.07
CA VAL A 33 6.38 9.44 11.08
C VAL A 33 5.72 8.36 11.95
N ALA A 34 4.42 8.47 12.23
CA ALA A 34 3.67 7.48 13.03
C ALA A 34 3.58 6.12 12.33
N LEU A 35 3.67 6.09 11.00
CA LEU A 35 3.62 4.85 10.20
C LEU A 35 4.77 3.88 10.47
N ARG A 36 5.87 4.38 11.03
CA ARG A 36 7.06 3.59 11.38
C ARG A 36 7.44 3.73 12.85
N ALA A 37 6.54 4.20 13.69
CA ALA A 37 6.80 4.29 15.12
C ALA A 37 6.73 2.90 15.78
N SER A 38 7.48 2.69 16.86
CA SER A 38 7.35 1.48 17.68
C SER A 38 5.95 1.39 18.29
N ARG A 39 5.49 0.16 18.58
CA ARG A 39 4.13 -0.11 19.11
C ARG A 39 3.78 0.69 20.37
N ASP A 40 4.77 0.95 21.20
CA ASP A 40 4.67 1.61 22.50
C ASP A 40 4.78 3.13 22.41
N HIS A 41 5.06 3.69 21.23
CA HIS A 41 5.18 5.12 21.05
C HIS A 41 3.82 5.83 21.08
N VAL A 42 3.81 7.09 21.48
CA VAL A 42 2.59 7.92 21.55
C VAL A 42 2.76 9.11 20.62
N ILE A 43 1.95 9.14 19.56
CA ILE A 43 1.85 10.28 18.64
C ILE A 43 0.38 10.61 18.53
N ASN A 44 0.02 11.84 18.90
CA ASN A 44 -1.37 12.26 18.94
C ASN A 44 -1.75 13.03 17.67
N SER A 45 -2.96 12.79 17.18
CA SER A 45 -3.68 13.66 16.24
C SER A 45 -5.01 13.98 16.89
N ASP A 46 -5.36 15.26 17.05
CA ASP A 46 -6.60 15.68 17.73
C ASP A 46 -6.81 14.98 19.10
N SER A 47 -5.76 14.92 19.91
CA SER A 47 -5.75 14.26 21.24
C SER A 47 -5.96 12.74 21.23
N LYS A 48 -5.90 12.08 20.07
CA LYS A 48 -5.97 10.63 19.93
C LYS A 48 -4.63 10.05 19.52
N ASN A 49 -4.12 9.06 20.25
CA ASN A 49 -2.92 8.32 19.83
C ASN A 49 -3.23 7.51 18.56
N VAL A 50 -2.52 7.79 17.47
CA VAL A 50 -2.74 7.15 16.16
C VAL A 50 -1.91 5.88 15.97
N VAL A 51 -0.88 5.66 16.79
CA VAL A 51 0.05 4.52 16.66
C VAL A 51 -0.66 3.15 16.78
N PRO A 52 -1.62 2.94 17.70
CA PRO A 52 -2.35 1.67 17.76
C PRO A 52 -3.06 1.30 16.45
N GLU A 53 -3.73 2.26 15.81
CA GLU A 53 -4.42 2.04 14.52
C GLU A 53 -3.42 1.73 13.40
N VAL A 54 -2.23 2.33 13.43
CA VAL A 54 -1.14 1.97 12.51
C VAL A 54 -0.79 0.49 12.63
N TRP A 55 -0.60 0.02 13.87
CA TRP A 55 -0.22 -1.36 14.11
C TRP A 55 -1.35 -2.36 13.83
N GLU A 56 -2.61 -1.99 14.02
CA GLU A 56 -3.75 -2.81 13.57
C GLU A 56 -3.68 -3.09 12.07
N VAL A 57 -3.38 -2.07 11.25
CA VAL A 57 -3.23 -2.23 9.80
C VAL A 57 -1.98 -3.04 9.46
N LEU A 58 -0.84 -2.77 10.11
CA LEU A 58 0.40 -3.54 9.88
C LEU A 58 0.22 -5.02 10.24
N ASP A 59 -0.45 -5.33 11.34
CA ASP A 59 -0.77 -6.71 11.75
C ASP A 59 -1.72 -7.39 10.78
N LYS A 60 -2.70 -6.65 10.26
CA LYS A 60 -3.60 -7.14 9.21
C LYS A 60 -2.83 -7.45 7.93
N ILE A 61 -1.90 -6.58 7.52
CA ILE A 61 -1.03 -6.81 6.35
C ILE A 61 -0.16 -8.04 6.56
N ASN A 62 0.50 -8.17 7.71
CA ASN A 62 1.32 -9.33 8.05
C ASN A 62 0.53 -10.63 7.95
N LYS A 63 -0.63 -10.70 8.62
CA LYS A 63 -1.52 -11.88 8.56
C LYS A 63 -1.99 -12.19 7.15
N PHE A 64 -2.34 -11.17 6.36
CA PHE A 64 -2.82 -11.36 5.00
C PHE A 64 -1.70 -11.80 4.05
N SER A 65 -0.54 -11.14 4.07
CA SER A 65 0.60 -11.50 3.23
C SER A 65 1.06 -12.92 3.49
N GLU A 66 1.05 -13.36 4.75
CA GLU A 66 1.53 -14.69 5.10
C GLU A 66 0.55 -15.77 4.66
N ARG A 67 -0.76 -15.49 4.71
CA ARG A 67 -1.76 -16.40 4.12
C ARG A 67 -1.60 -16.53 2.61
N VAL A 68 -1.36 -15.43 1.90
CA VAL A 68 -1.13 -15.46 0.45
C VAL A 68 0.17 -16.19 0.10
N ARG A 69 1.26 -15.89 0.80
CA ARG A 69 2.58 -16.45 0.52
C ARG A 69 2.70 -17.92 0.90
N SER A 70 2.01 -18.37 1.94
CA SER A 70 1.96 -19.79 2.34
C SER A 70 1.02 -20.64 1.48
N GLY A 71 0.18 -20.02 0.64
CA GLY A 71 -0.86 -20.71 -0.12
C GLY A 71 -2.12 -21.02 0.68
N ALA A 72 -2.25 -20.54 1.92
CA ALA A 72 -3.50 -20.63 2.68
C ALA A 72 -4.60 -19.71 2.12
N TRP A 73 -4.22 -18.68 1.35
CA TRP A 73 -5.10 -17.92 0.47
C TRP A 73 -4.79 -18.27 -0.98
N VAL A 74 -5.80 -18.80 -1.67
CA VAL A 74 -5.70 -19.23 -3.07
C VAL A 74 -6.64 -18.42 -3.96
N GLY A 75 -6.32 -18.39 -5.25
CA GLY A 75 -7.19 -17.84 -6.28
C GLY A 75 -8.48 -18.64 -6.46
N ALA A 76 -9.35 -18.17 -7.36
CA ALA A 76 -10.65 -18.75 -7.65
C ALA A 76 -10.57 -20.21 -8.10
N THR A 77 -9.44 -20.64 -8.68
CA THR A 77 -9.23 -22.02 -9.13
C THR A 77 -8.45 -22.89 -8.13
N GLY A 78 -8.18 -22.37 -6.93
CA GLY A 78 -7.40 -23.06 -5.90
C GLY A 78 -5.88 -22.97 -6.07
N LYS A 79 -5.39 -22.27 -7.11
CA LYS A 79 -3.95 -22.05 -7.32
C LYS A 79 -3.40 -20.98 -6.36
N PRO A 80 -2.13 -21.10 -5.91
CA PRO A 80 -1.47 -20.04 -5.15
C PRO A 80 -1.34 -18.74 -5.97
N LEU A 81 -1.44 -17.60 -5.30
CA LEU A 81 -1.26 -16.28 -5.92
C LEU A 81 0.22 -15.88 -5.83
N THR A 82 0.91 -15.93 -6.97
CA THR A 82 2.35 -15.67 -7.11
C THR A 82 2.66 -14.33 -7.75
N ASP A 83 1.73 -13.81 -8.55
CA ASP A 83 1.88 -12.55 -9.27
C ASP A 83 1.02 -11.48 -8.59
N VAL A 84 1.56 -10.27 -8.45
CA VAL A 84 0.88 -9.13 -7.85
C VAL A 84 0.93 -7.95 -8.81
N VAL A 85 -0.22 -7.32 -9.06
CA VAL A 85 -0.32 -6.06 -9.81
C VAL A 85 -0.84 -4.97 -8.87
N ALA A 86 0.02 -4.02 -8.52
CA ALA A 86 -0.34 -2.85 -7.73
C ALA A 86 -0.77 -1.70 -8.65
N ILE A 87 -2.01 -1.24 -8.52
CA ILE A 87 -2.60 -0.18 -9.36
C ILE A 87 -2.68 1.10 -8.55
N GLY A 88 -2.04 2.17 -9.02
CA GLY A 88 -2.04 3.46 -8.34
C GLY A 88 -1.28 4.50 -9.15
N ILE A 89 -1.50 5.79 -8.87
CA ILE A 89 -0.79 6.88 -9.54
C ILE A 89 -0.13 7.83 -8.52
N GLY A 90 0.94 8.49 -8.95
CA GLY A 90 1.68 9.45 -8.13
C GLY A 90 2.21 8.85 -6.84
N GLY A 91 1.80 9.39 -5.68
CA GLY A 91 2.22 8.89 -4.38
C GLY A 91 1.82 7.44 -4.08
N SER A 92 0.76 6.94 -4.72
CA SER A 92 0.28 5.56 -4.59
C SER A 92 1.12 4.54 -5.37
N PHE A 93 2.13 5.03 -6.10
CA PHE A 93 2.94 4.25 -7.04
C PHE A 93 4.44 4.49 -6.87
N LEU A 94 4.88 5.76 -6.88
CA LEU A 94 6.30 6.12 -6.96
C LEU A 94 7.13 5.60 -5.80
N GLY A 95 6.65 5.76 -4.56
CA GLY A 95 7.34 5.27 -3.37
C GLY A 95 7.44 3.74 -3.34
N PRO A 96 6.33 3.01 -3.48
CA PRO A 96 6.35 1.54 -3.57
C PRO A 96 7.25 1.01 -4.70
N LEU A 97 7.20 1.62 -5.89
CA LEU A 97 8.07 1.24 -7.01
C LEU A 97 9.54 1.49 -6.69
N PHE A 98 9.89 2.63 -6.10
CA PHE A 98 11.27 2.93 -5.69
C PHE A 98 11.81 1.86 -4.73
N VAL A 99 11.06 1.54 -3.68
CA VAL A 99 11.49 0.54 -2.68
C VAL A 99 11.57 -0.85 -3.32
N HIS A 100 10.60 -1.22 -4.16
CA HIS A 100 10.64 -2.48 -4.90
C HIS A 100 11.91 -2.59 -5.75
N THR A 101 12.21 -1.60 -6.58
CA THR A 101 13.40 -1.57 -7.44
C THR A 101 14.69 -1.65 -6.62
N ALA A 102 14.77 -0.95 -5.49
CA ALA A 102 15.95 -1.00 -4.61
C ALA A 102 16.13 -2.37 -3.94
N LEU A 103 15.04 -3.04 -3.54
CA LEU A 103 15.08 -4.33 -2.87
C LEU A 103 15.35 -5.51 -3.82
N GLN A 104 15.18 -5.36 -5.13
CA GLN A 104 15.40 -6.44 -6.10
C GLN A 104 16.81 -7.05 -6.02
N THR A 105 17.82 -6.29 -5.59
CA THR A 105 19.21 -6.75 -5.48
C THR A 105 19.67 -6.95 -4.04
N GLU A 106 18.81 -6.71 -3.05
CA GLU A 106 19.13 -6.99 -1.65
C GLU A 106 19.04 -8.52 -1.41
N PRO A 107 20.06 -9.17 -0.82
CA PRO A 107 20.11 -10.64 -0.74
C PRO A 107 18.89 -11.31 -0.09
N ASP A 108 18.41 -10.81 1.05
CA ASP A 108 17.28 -11.42 1.75
C ASP A 108 15.98 -11.26 0.92
N ALA A 109 15.77 -10.10 0.33
CA ALA A 109 14.62 -9.79 -0.51
C ALA A 109 14.62 -10.60 -1.82
N ALA A 110 15.78 -10.72 -2.48
CA ALA A 110 15.96 -11.49 -3.71
C ALA A 110 15.65 -12.98 -3.49
N GLU A 111 16.06 -13.54 -2.34
CA GLU A 111 15.69 -14.90 -1.95
C GLU A 111 14.19 -15.00 -1.66
N ALA A 112 13.65 -14.08 -0.86
CA ALA A 112 12.26 -14.12 -0.41
C ALA A 112 11.22 -13.96 -1.53
N CYS A 113 11.62 -13.42 -2.69
CA CYS A 113 10.72 -13.24 -3.84
C CYS A 113 10.86 -14.29 -4.96
N LYS A 114 11.64 -15.36 -4.77
CA LYS A 114 11.76 -16.44 -5.77
C LYS A 114 10.39 -16.98 -6.18
N GLY A 115 10.16 -17.06 -7.49
CA GLY A 115 8.89 -17.53 -8.05
C GLY A 115 7.71 -16.55 -7.88
N ARG A 116 7.94 -15.31 -7.43
CA ARG A 116 6.91 -14.29 -7.26
C ARG A 116 7.23 -13.05 -8.09
N ARG A 117 6.20 -12.34 -8.54
CA ARG A 117 6.34 -11.12 -9.35
C ARG A 117 5.48 -10.02 -8.79
N LEU A 118 6.04 -8.82 -8.69
CA LEU A 118 5.31 -7.59 -8.39
C LEU A 118 5.45 -6.64 -9.58
N ARG A 119 4.31 -6.19 -10.11
CA ARG A 119 4.24 -5.20 -11.17
C ARG A 119 3.41 -4.01 -10.70
N PHE A 120 3.69 -2.85 -11.28
CA PHE A 120 3.00 -1.62 -10.95
C PHE A 120 2.36 -1.04 -12.20
N LEU A 121 1.07 -0.71 -12.11
CA LEU A 121 0.26 -0.14 -13.18
C LEU A 121 -0.21 1.26 -12.75
N ALA A 122 0.20 2.29 -13.49
CA ALA A 122 -0.07 3.67 -13.11
C ALA A 122 -0.67 4.51 -14.23
N ASN A 123 -0.11 4.41 -15.43
CA ASN A 123 -0.52 5.24 -16.54
C ASN A 123 -1.89 4.76 -17.06
N VAL A 124 -2.72 5.71 -17.48
CA VAL A 124 -4.04 5.43 -18.05
C VAL A 124 -3.97 4.92 -19.49
N ASP A 125 -2.80 5.10 -20.14
CA ASP A 125 -2.50 4.55 -21.45
C ASP A 125 -2.67 3.02 -21.45
N PRO A 126 -3.50 2.44 -22.35
CA PRO A 126 -3.72 1.00 -22.43
C PRO A 126 -2.43 0.20 -22.67
N ILE A 127 -1.36 0.81 -23.19
CA ILE A 127 -0.05 0.16 -23.32
C ILE A 127 0.52 -0.20 -21.95
N ASP A 128 0.30 0.60 -20.91
CA ASP A 128 0.78 0.29 -19.56
C ASP A 128 0.03 -0.91 -18.96
N VAL A 129 -1.27 -1.04 -19.25
CA VAL A 129 -2.05 -2.23 -18.90
C VAL A 129 -1.51 -3.46 -19.61
N ALA A 130 -1.33 -3.40 -20.93
CA ALA A 130 -0.82 -4.53 -21.71
C ALA A 130 0.56 -4.98 -21.18
N ARG A 131 1.48 -4.05 -20.94
CA ARG A 131 2.81 -4.32 -20.37
C ARG A 131 2.72 -4.87 -18.94
N SER A 132 1.82 -4.36 -18.12
CA SER A 132 1.66 -4.81 -16.74
C SER A 132 1.09 -6.23 -16.63
N LEU A 133 0.27 -6.65 -17.59
CA LEU A 133 -0.36 -7.98 -17.59
C LEU A 133 0.37 -9.02 -18.44
N ASP A 134 1.31 -8.60 -19.29
CA ASP A 134 2.04 -9.51 -20.18
C ASP A 134 2.71 -10.67 -19.43
N GLY A 135 2.44 -11.90 -19.88
CA GLY A 135 2.95 -13.13 -19.27
C GLY A 135 2.38 -13.50 -17.89
N LEU A 136 1.35 -12.79 -17.41
CA LEU A 136 0.64 -13.15 -16.17
C LEU A 136 -0.56 -14.06 -16.46
N SER A 137 -0.89 -14.95 -15.52
CA SER A 137 -2.12 -15.74 -15.55
C SER A 137 -3.15 -15.14 -14.60
N GLN A 138 -4.40 -15.03 -15.05
CA GLN A 138 -5.52 -14.58 -14.22
C GLN A 138 -5.66 -15.46 -12.97
N GLU A 139 -5.39 -16.76 -13.07
CA GLU A 139 -5.54 -17.73 -11.97
C GLU A 139 -4.53 -17.54 -10.83
N THR A 140 -3.38 -16.90 -11.10
CA THR A 140 -2.28 -16.73 -10.13
C THR A 140 -2.01 -15.27 -9.77
N THR A 141 -2.81 -14.33 -10.30
CA THR A 141 -2.59 -12.89 -10.11
C THR A 141 -3.50 -12.31 -9.03
N LEU A 142 -2.90 -11.62 -8.06
CA LEU A 142 -3.57 -10.77 -7.08
C LEU A 142 -3.44 -9.30 -7.48
N VAL A 143 -4.52 -8.53 -7.40
CA VAL A 143 -4.55 -7.11 -7.73
C VAL A 143 -4.70 -6.30 -6.46
N VAL A 144 -3.81 -5.32 -6.25
CA VAL A 144 -3.88 -4.37 -5.13
C VAL A 144 -4.24 -2.99 -5.69
N ILE A 145 -5.46 -2.51 -5.44
CA ILE A 145 -5.89 -1.18 -5.89
C ILE A 145 -5.56 -0.16 -4.81
N VAL A 146 -4.73 0.82 -5.12
CA VAL A 146 -4.24 1.83 -4.18
C VAL A 146 -4.81 3.21 -4.54
N SER A 147 -5.85 3.63 -3.81
CA SER A 147 -6.45 4.95 -3.97
C SER A 147 -7.14 5.39 -2.67
N LYS A 148 -6.70 6.53 -2.12
CA LYS A 148 -7.26 7.11 -0.88
C LYS A 148 -8.77 7.28 -0.98
N THR A 149 -9.23 7.96 -2.02
CA THR A 149 -10.64 8.27 -2.23
C THR A 149 -11.41 7.15 -2.91
N PHE A 150 -10.68 6.24 -3.57
CA PHE A 150 -11.23 5.21 -4.46
C PHE A 150 -12.02 5.78 -5.65
N THR A 151 -11.70 7.01 -6.03
CA THR A 151 -12.35 7.74 -7.14
C THR A 151 -11.37 8.31 -8.16
N THR A 152 -10.05 8.16 -7.95
CA THR A 152 -9.01 8.66 -8.87
C THR A 152 -9.23 8.09 -10.26
N ALA A 153 -9.42 8.95 -11.26
CA ALA A 153 -9.92 8.56 -12.58
C ALA A 153 -9.03 7.50 -13.26
N GLU A 154 -7.72 7.75 -13.31
CA GLU A 154 -6.72 6.86 -13.92
C GLU A 154 -6.68 5.52 -13.18
N THR A 155 -6.57 5.54 -11.85
CA THR A 155 -6.52 4.33 -11.02
C THR A 155 -7.79 3.50 -11.17
N MET A 156 -8.96 4.13 -11.16
CA MET A 156 -10.23 3.40 -11.24
C MET A 156 -10.53 2.89 -12.64
N LEU A 157 -10.08 3.59 -13.69
CA LEU A 157 -10.12 3.07 -15.06
C LEU A 157 -9.26 1.81 -15.17
N ASN A 158 -8.00 1.87 -14.74
CA ASN A 158 -7.10 0.71 -14.71
C ASN A 158 -7.65 -0.44 -13.86
N ALA A 159 -8.19 -0.15 -12.67
CA ALA A 159 -8.81 -1.15 -11.81
C ALA A 159 -9.97 -1.87 -12.50
N ARG A 160 -10.86 -1.13 -13.19
CA ARG A 160 -11.96 -1.74 -13.95
C ARG A 160 -11.45 -2.57 -15.13
N THR A 161 -10.42 -2.11 -15.83
CA THR A 161 -9.81 -2.85 -16.94
C THR A 161 -9.20 -4.16 -16.47
N VAL A 162 -8.41 -4.14 -15.39
CA VAL A 162 -7.80 -5.37 -14.81
C VAL A 162 -8.87 -6.28 -14.20
N ARG A 163 -9.91 -5.73 -13.57
CA ARG A 163 -11.09 -6.50 -13.13
C ARG A 163 -11.71 -7.26 -14.30
N SER A 164 -11.97 -6.57 -15.42
CA SER A 164 -12.51 -7.21 -16.63
C SER A 164 -11.60 -8.31 -17.16
N TRP A 165 -10.28 -8.10 -17.12
CA TRP A 165 -9.29 -9.10 -17.53
C TRP A 165 -9.28 -10.35 -16.64
N ILE A 166 -9.43 -10.19 -15.31
CA ILE A 166 -9.60 -11.31 -14.37
C ILE A 166 -10.91 -12.07 -14.64
N THR A 167 -12.03 -11.33 -14.70
CA THR A 167 -13.36 -11.94 -14.75
C THR A 167 -13.69 -12.57 -16.11
N SER A 168 -13.00 -12.19 -17.18
CA SER A 168 -13.22 -12.79 -18.51
C SER A 168 -12.84 -14.27 -18.57
N VAL A 169 -11.96 -14.74 -17.67
CA VAL A 169 -11.57 -16.15 -17.55
C VAL A 169 -12.17 -16.79 -16.30
N LEU A 170 -12.20 -16.07 -15.18
CA LEU A 170 -12.55 -16.65 -13.86
C LEU A 170 -13.99 -16.38 -13.40
N GLY A 171 -14.75 -15.58 -14.16
CA GLY A 171 -16.08 -15.14 -13.76
C GLY A 171 -16.07 -14.03 -12.70
N PRO A 172 -17.23 -13.41 -12.42
CA PRO A 172 -17.35 -12.24 -11.55
C PRO A 172 -17.01 -12.52 -10.07
N ASP A 173 -17.26 -13.74 -9.58
CA ASP A 173 -17.03 -14.11 -8.18
C ASP A 173 -15.54 -14.12 -7.80
N ALA A 174 -14.66 -14.21 -8.80
CA ALA A 174 -13.20 -14.17 -8.63
C ALA A 174 -12.69 -12.86 -8.02
N VAL A 175 -13.44 -11.75 -8.16
CA VAL A 175 -13.03 -10.44 -7.63
C VAL A 175 -12.72 -10.50 -6.13
N SER A 176 -13.54 -11.22 -5.35
CA SER A 176 -13.36 -11.36 -3.90
C SER A 176 -12.07 -12.09 -3.49
N LYS A 177 -11.48 -12.89 -4.39
CA LYS A 177 -10.25 -13.68 -4.17
C LYS A 177 -9.01 -13.05 -4.79
N HIS A 178 -9.19 -12.31 -5.88
CA HIS A 178 -8.11 -11.78 -6.73
C HIS A 178 -7.92 -10.27 -6.60
N MET A 179 -8.76 -9.54 -5.86
CA MET A 179 -8.65 -8.09 -5.73
C MET A 179 -8.77 -7.64 -4.28
N VAL A 180 -7.86 -6.76 -3.87
CA VAL A 180 -7.84 -6.10 -2.56
C VAL A 180 -7.63 -4.60 -2.72
N ALA A 181 -7.94 -3.82 -1.69
CA ALA A 181 -7.90 -2.36 -1.77
C ALA A 181 -7.06 -1.75 -0.65
N VAL A 182 -6.30 -0.71 -0.97
CA VAL A 182 -5.71 0.23 0.00
C VAL A 182 -6.49 1.53 -0.09
N SER A 183 -7.44 1.73 0.82
CA SER A 183 -8.38 2.84 0.80
C SER A 183 -9.10 3.01 2.14
N THR A 184 -9.64 4.20 2.40
CA THR A 184 -10.58 4.45 3.51
C THR A 184 -12.05 4.42 3.07
N ASN A 185 -12.32 4.38 1.75
CA ASN A 185 -13.68 4.43 1.22
C ASN A 185 -14.29 3.03 1.11
N LEU A 186 -14.61 2.42 2.25
CA LEU A 186 -15.14 1.04 2.32
C LEU A 186 -16.43 0.85 1.52
N LYS A 187 -17.25 1.90 1.39
CA LYS A 187 -18.46 1.89 0.57
C LYS A 187 -18.13 1.62 -0.89
N LEU A 188 -17.23 2.41 -1.50
CA LEU A 188 -16.86 2.21 -2.90
C LEU A 188 -16.05 0.92 -3.12
N VAL A 189 -15.26 0.49 -2.13
CA VAL A 189 -14.57 -0.81 -2.18
C VAL A 189 -15.59 -1.96 -2.27
N LYS A 190 -16.63 -1.93 -1.43
CA LYS A 190 -17.72 -2.93 -1.48
C LYS A 190 -18.49 -2.88 -2.79
N GLU A 191 -18.83 -1.69 -3.27
CA GLU A 191 -19.54 -1.50 -4.55
C GLU A 191 -18.71 -2.00 -5.75
N PHE A 192 -17.38 -1.95 -5.65
CA PHE A 192 -16.48 -2.52 -6.67
C PHE A 192 -16.45 -4.05 -6.66
N GLY A 193 -16.96 -4.69 -5.59
CA GLY A 193 -17.02 -6.15 -5.42
C GLY A 193 -15.90 -6.72 -4.56
N ILE A 194 -15.10 -5.87 -3.90
CA ILE A 194 -14.06 -6.31 -2.96
C ILE A 194 -14.67 -6.42 -1.57
N ASP A 195 -14.39 -7.51 -0.87
CA ASP A 195 -14.75 -7.67 0.54
C ASP A 195 -14.11 -6.53 1.35
N PRO A 196 -14.87 -5.73 2.12
CA PRO A 196 -14.32 -4.70 3.00
C PRO A 196 -13.26 -5.23 3.99
N GLU A 197 -13.30 -6.51 4.36
CA GLU A 197 -12.26 -7.14 5.16
C GLU A 197 -10.91 -7.23 4.41
N ASN A 198 -10.92 -7.15 3.08
CA ASN A 198 -9.74 -7.05 2.24
C ASN A 198 -9.40 -5.59 1.86
N ALA A 199 -9.94 -4.62 2.60
CA ALA A 199 -9.50 -3.23 2.55
C ALA A 199 -8.47 -2.94 3.65
N PHE A 200 -7.41 -2.23 3.29
CA PHE A 200 -6.33 -1.82 4.18
C PHE A 200 -6.31 -0.29 4.25
N ALA A 201 -6.66 0.25 5.41
CA ALA A 201 -6.83 1.68 5.58
C ALA A 201 -5.50 2.43 5.69
N PHE A 202 -5.55 3.73 5.43
CA PHE A 202 -4.50 4.68 5.79
C PHE A 202 -5.14 6.07 5.96
N TRP A 203 -4.50 6.96 6.72
CA TRP A 203 -5.19 8.12 7.28
C TRP A 203 -5.08 9.40 6.45
N ASP A 204 -5.89 10.39 6.79
CA ASP A 204 -5.93 11.69 6.15
C ASP A 204 -4.62 12.48 6.30
N TRP A 205 -3.98 12.40 7.48
CA TRP A 205 -2.67 12.95 7.81
C TRP A 205 -1.49 12.30 7.07
N VAL A 206 -1.75 11.22 6.32
CA VAL A 206 -0.78 10.65 5.37
C VAL A 206 -0.96 11.31 4.00
N GLY A 207 -0.01 12.20 3.67
CA GLY A 207 0.11 12.75 2.33
C GLY A 207 0.58 11.68 1.33
N GLY A 208 0.04 11.68 0.10
CA GLY A 208 0.33 10.63 -0.89
C GLY A 208 1.82 10.42 -1.15
N ARG A 209 2.61 11.49 -1.29
CA ARG A 209 4.07 11.41 -1.49
C ARG A 209 4.88 10.93 -0.27
N TYR A 210 4.24 10.79 0.89
CA TYR A 210 4.83 10.28 2.14
C TYR A 210 4.21 8.93 2.56
N SER A 211 3.45 8.29 1.68
CA SER A 211 2.59 7.16 2.02
C SER A 211 3.26 5.79 1.95
N VAL A 212 4.49 5.66 1.45
CA VAL A 212 5.13 4.34 1.24
C VAL A 212 5.25 3.49 2.52
N CYS A 213 5.37 4.13 3.69
CA CYS A 213 5.39 3.43 4.99
C CYS A 213 4.00 2.99 5.49
N SER A 214 2.91 3.36 4.81
CA SER A 214 1.56 2.90 5.13
C SER A 214 1.22 1.63 4.34
N ALA A 215 -0.03 1.17 4.42
CA ALA A 215 -0.56 0.12 3.57
C ALA A 215 -0.27 0.31 2.06
N VAL A 216 -0.07 1.55 1.60
CA VAL A 216 0.27 1.87 0.20
C VAL A 216 1.52 1.14 -0.28
N GLY A 217 2.60 1.14 0.51
CA GLY A 217 3.82 0.41 0.16
C GLY A 217 3.92 -0.92 0.88
N ILE A 218 3.55 -0.98 2.16
CA ILE A 218 3.81 -2.16 2.99
C ILE A 218 3.00 -3.37 2.52
N LEU A 219 1.78 -3.21 2.01
CA LEU A 219 1.00 -4.33 1.49
C LEU A 219 1.64 -4.99 0.25
N PRO A 220 1.88 -4.30 -0.88
CA PRO A 220 2.49 -4.93 -2.05
C PRO A 220 3.92 -5.43 -1.78
N LEU A 221 4.71 -4.71 -0.97
CA LEU A 221 6.05 -5.16 -0.59
C LEU A 221 6.01 -6.42 0.28
N SER A 222 5.08 -6.52 1.23
CA SER A 222 4.92 -7.73 2.06
C SER A 222 4.44 -8.92 1.25
N LEU A 223 3.57 -8.72 0.24
CA LEU A 223 3.15 -9.80 -0.66
C LEU A 223 4.33 -10.34 -1.50
N GLN A 224 5.24 -9.46 -1.92
CA GLN A 224 6.40 -9.83 -2.74
C GLN A 224 7.55 -10.42 -1.93
N TYR A 225 7.91 -9.80 -0.80
CA TYR A 225 9.13 -10.08 -0.03
C TYR A 225 8.88 -10.68 1.36
N GLY A 226 7.61 -10.76 1.80
CA GLY A 226 7.24 -11.12 3.17
C GLY A 226 7.27 -9.91 4.10
N PHE A 227 6.47 -9.98 5.17
CA PHE A 227 6.35 -8.86 6.11
C PHE A 227 7.67 -8.55 6.83
N SER A 228 8.50 -9.57 7.09
CA SER A 228 9.81 -9.39 7.74
C SER A 228 10.71 -8.39 7.00
N VAL A 229 10.84 -8.53 5.67
CA VAL A 229 11.64 -7.62 4.84
C VAL A 229 11.02 -6.22 4.82
N ALA A 230 9.70 -6.11 4.65
CA ALA A 230 9.01 -4.83 4.67
C ALA A 230 9.13 -4.12 6.03
N ASN A 231 9.15 -4.87 7.13
CA ASN A 231 9.33 -4.35 8.47
C ASN A 231 10.77 -3.87 8.73
N LYS A 232 11.80 -4.51 8.17
CA LYS A 232 13.18 -3.98 8.20
C LYS A 232 13.26 -2.60 7.53
N PHE A 233 12.55 -2.41 6.42
CA PHE A 233 12.44 -1.09 5.77
C PHE A 233 11.78 -0.04 6.69
N LEU A 234 10.70 -0.40 7.38
CA LEU A 234 10.07 0.49 8.37
C LEU A 234 11.03 0.85 9.52
N GLN A 235 11.76 -0.14 10.05
CA GLN A 235 12.75 0.08 11.10
C GLN A 235 13.86 1.03 10.66
N GLY A 236 14.35 0.91 9.42
CA GLY A 236 15.32 1.85 8.86
C GLY A 236 14.76 3.26 8.63
N ALA A 237 13.46 3.40 8.36
CA ALA A 237 12.79 4.71 8.27
C ALA A 237 12.51 5.34 9.65
N GLN A 238 12.56 4.55 10.71
CA GLN A 238 12.36 4.97 12.10
C GLN A 238 13.63 5.49 12.75
N SER A 239 14.79 4.86 12.47
CA SER A 239 16.09 5.16 13.08
C SER A 239 16.57 6.59 12.80
#